data_AF-A0A5P2AQ18-F1
#
_entry.id   AF-A0A5P2AQ18-F1
#
_cell.length_a   1.000
_cell.length_b   1.000
_cell.length_c   1.000
_cell.angle_alpha   90.00
_cell.angle_beta   90.00
_cell.angle_gamma   90.00
#
_symmetry.space_group_name_H-M   'P 1'
#
loop_
_entity.id
_entity.type
_entity.pdbx_description
1 polymer ?
#
loop_
_entity_poly.entity_id
_entity_poly.type
_entity_poly.pdbx_seq_one_letter_code
_entity_poly.pdbx_strand_id
1 'polypeptide(L)'
;MTTPEPTPEPTPEPTPEPNSKPIPETGDEPAPAEQQFADRVFRSPLGIAGGVFLLILAALFAGDALIRGEGRTPWLALAGLVLAVPLIVAFTIRPAVYANDNRLRIRNPFRSITLPWASVADIRAGYSSEVFTQDGSKYQLWAVPVSLRQRKRAARRAARDGQGDPHGRTSVTADVQDRASRSAPTDQTVAELRELAELRAGTPGAQGEPRVRWAYEIIGPAAAGLLLFVILLATG
;
A
#
# COMPACT_ATOMS: atom_id res chain seq x y z
N MET A 1 -31.63 25.37 -82.40
CA MET A 1 -30.93 26.04 -81.27
C MET A 1 -29.49 26.29 -81.68
N THR A 2 -28.83 27.25 -81.04
CA THR A 2 -27.70 28.04 -81.60
C THR A 2 -26.33 27.37 -81.62
N THR A 3 -25.52 27.73 -82.63
CA THR A 3 -24.07 27.49 -82.79
C THR A 3 -23.24 28.57 -82.02
N PRO A 4 -21.89 28.65 -82.06
CA PRO A 4 -21.00 28.32 -80.93
C PRO A 4 -20.12 29.50 -80.40
N GLU A 5 -19.09 29.18 -79.58
CA GLU A 5 -17.93 30.01 -79.17
C GLU A 5 -18.20 31.16 -78.14
N PRO A 6 -17.20 31.69 -77.37
CA PRO A 6 -15.74 31.43 -77.40
C PRO A 6 -15.01 31.20 -76.04
N THR A 7 -13.69 31.00 -76.12
CA THR A 7 -12.72 31.02 -74.99
C THR A 7 -11.79 32.25 -75.08
N PRO A 8 -11.68 33.04 -74.00
CA PRO A 8 -10.39 33.55 -73.47
C PRO A 8 -10.37 33.58 -71.92
N GLU A 9 -9.30 33.80 -71.14
CA GLU A 9 -7.81 33.80 -71.30
C GLU A 9 -7.16 33.67 -69.88
N PRO A 10 -5.83 33.48 -69.72
CA PRO A 10 -5.18 33.28 -68.40
C PRO A 10 -4.67 34.58 -67.73
N THR A 11 -4.01 34.46 -66.56
CA THR A 11 -3.13 35.46 -65.85
C THR A 11 -3.82 36.28 -64.73
N PRO A 12 -3.14 36.74 -63.63
CA PRO A 12 -1.88 36.30 -62.98
C PRO A 12 -2.03 35.87 -61.50
N GLU A 13 -0.94 35.34 -60.94
CA GLU A 13 -0.68 35.15 -59.51
C GLU A 13 -0.26 36.48 -58.81
N PRO A 14 -0.64 36.73 -57.54
CA PRO A 14 -0.01 37.77 -56.73
C PRO A 14 0.53 37.27 -55.36
N THR A 15 1.86 37.30 -55.24
CA THR A 15 2.64 37.66 -54.03
C THR A 15 2.64 36.70 -52.82
N PRO A 16 3.82 36.35 -52.25
CA PRO A 16 3.93 35.34 -51.19
C PRO A 16 3.54 35.86 -49.80
N GLU A 17 2.78 35.06 -49.05
CA GLU A 17 2.56 35.28 -47.61
C GLU A 17 3.77 34.80 -46.76
N PRO A 18 4.06 35.48 -45.64
CA PRO A 18 5.30 35.26 -44.90
C PRO A 18 5.24 34.09 -43.89
N ASN A 19 6.13 33.12 -44.10
CA ASN A 19 6.82 32.38 -43.03
C ASN A 19 5.92 31.63 -42.02
N SER A 20 5.23 30.59 -42.51
CA SER A 20 4.66 29.53 -41.68
C SER A 20 5.76 28.77 -40.94
N LYS A 21 6.11 29.20 -39.72
CA LYS A 21 6.90 28.37 -38.79
C LYS A 21 6.19 27.03 -38.58
N PRO A 22 6.91 25.89 -38.61
CA PRO A 22 6.29 24.62 -38.28
C PRO A 22 5.80 24.67 -36.83
N ILE A 23 4.52 24.36 -36.64
CA ILE A 23 3.95 24.06 -35.32
C ILE A 23 4.67 22.79 -34.84
N PRO A 24 5.37 22.79 -33.70
CA PRO A 24 5.85 21.55 -33.12
C PRO A 24 4.62 20.74 -32.70
N GLU A 25 4.46 19.53 -33.23
CA GLU A 25 3.52 18.57 -32.67
C GLU A 25 4.01 18.19 -31.26
N THR A 26 3.45 18.84 -30.24
CA THR A 26 3.62 18.43 -28.84
C THR A 26 2.76 17.18 -28.59
N GLY A 27 3.15 16.08 -29.24
CA GLY A 27 2.47 14.79 -29.26
C GLY A 27 3.29 13.70 -28.57
N ASP A 28 3.56 13.87 -27.28
CA ASP A 28 3.75 12.78 -26.31
C ASP A 28 3.99 13.38 -24.92
N GLU A 29 2.94 13.98 -24.33
CA GLU A 29 2.92 14.24 -22.90
C GLU A 29 2.45 12.95 -22.21
N PRO A 30 3.32 12.21 -21.47
CA PRO A 30 2.89 10.99 -20.81
C PRO A 30 1.81 11.36 -19.78
N ALA A 31 0.62 10.79 -19.96
CA ALA A 31 -0.59 11.13 -19.22
C ALA A 31 -0.27 11.35 -17.73
N PRO A 32 -0.66 12.51 -17.14
CA PRO A 32 -0.25 12.87 -15.80
C PRO A 32 -0.63 11.74 -14.85
N ALA A 33 0.39 11.16 -14.23
CA ALA A 33 0.23 9.99 -13.36
C ALA A 33 -0.90 10.22 -12.35
N GLU A 34 -1.61 9.16 -11.94
CA GLU A 34 -2.70 9.16 -10.94
C GLU A 34 -2.24 9.71 -9.56
N GLN A 35 -1.91 11.00 -9.49
CA GLN A 35 -1.35 11.63 -8.31
C GLN A 35 -2.46 11.97 -7.34
N GLN A 36 -2.41 11.28 -6.19
CA GLN A 36 -2.86 11.83 -4.91
C GLN A 36 -4.36 12.08 -4.75
N PHE A 37 -5.21 11.14 -5.18
CA PHE A 37 -6.45 10.90 -4.43
C PHE A 37 -6.06 10.39 -3.03
N ALA A 38 -6.55 11.06 -1.98
CA ALA A 38 -6.00 11.00 -0.63
C ALA A 38 -6.14 9.61 0.04
N ASP A 39 -5.18 8.72 -0.23
CA ASP A 39 -5.04 7.43 0.43
C ASP A 39 -5.01 7.63 1.96
N ARG A 40 -5.98 7.07 2.69
CA ARG A 40 -5.87 6.96 4.15
C ARG A 40 -4.81 5.90 4.48
N VAL A 41 -3.61 6.37 4.80
CA VAL A 41 -2.43 5.54 5.06
C VAL A 41 -2.38 5.13 6.53
N PHE A 42 -2.85 3.94 6.83
CA PHE A 42 -2.71 3.35 8.15
C PHE A 42 -1.31 2.71 8.28
N ARG A 43 -0.42 3.36 9.03
CA ARG A 43 0.94 2.90 9.36
C ARG A 43 1.26 3.15 10.83
N SER A 44 2.06 2.26 11.43
CA SER A 44 2.62 2.46 12.77
C SER A 44 3.95 3.23 12.69
N PRO A 45 4.06 4.46 13.22
CA PRO A 45 5.34 5.19 13.25
C PRO A 45 6.39 4.46 14.10
N LEU A 46 5.97 3.72 15.13
CA LEU A 46 6.85 2.87 15.94
C LEU A 46 7.49 1.73 15.13
N GLY A 47 6.77 1.19 14.15
CA GLY A 47 7.28 0.14 13.27
C GLY A 47 8.44 0.64 12.40
N ILE A 48 8.28 1.83 11.81
CA ILE A 48 9.31 2.49 11.02
C ILE A 48 10.53 2.82 11.88
N ALA A 49 10.32 3.42 13.06
CA ALA A 49 11.42 3.77 13.98
C ALA A 49 12.21 2.53 14.43
N GLY A 50 11.52 1.43 14.79
CA GLY A 50 12.16 0.15 15.12
C GLY A 50 12.91 -0.45 13.93
N GLY A 51 12.36 -0.35 12.71
CA GLY A 51 13.02 -0.75 11.48
C GLY A 51 14.32 -0.01 11.21
N VAL A 52 14.30 1.32 11.27
CA VAL A 52 15.48 2.17 11.11
C VAL A 52 16.53 1.85 12.18
N PHE A 53 16.12 1.66 13.43
CA PHE A 53 17.02 1.27 14.51
C PHE A 53 17.69 -0.10 14.26
N LEU A 54 16.93 -1.10 13.80
CA LEU A 54 17.48 -2.41 13.43
C LEU A 54 18.46 -2.34 12.25
N LEU A 55 18.18 -1.49 11.25
CA LEU A 55 19.11 -1.25 10.13
C LEU A 55 20.41 -0.59 10.60
N ILE A 56 20.34 0.38 11.53
CA ILE A 56 21.52 1.01 12.14
C ILE A 56 22.34 -0.03 12.91
N LEU A 57 21.71 -0.86 13.75
CA LEU A 57 22.42 -1.93 14.47
C LEU A 57 23.06 -2.95 13.52
N ALA A 58 22.34 -3.38 12.47
CA ALA A 58 22.89 -4.28 11.46
C ALA A 58 24.11 -3.68 10.74
N ALA A 59 24.07 -2.40 10.39
CA ALA A 59 25.19 -1.68 9.79
C ALA A 59 26.37 -1.53 10.76
N LEU A 60 26.12 -1.25 12.05
CA LEU A 60 27.17 -1.15 13.07
C LEU A 60 27.87 -2.49 13.30
N PHE A 61 27.11 -3.59 13.47
CA PHE A 61 27.69 -4.93 13.67
C PHE A 61 28.41 -5.44 12.41
N ALA A 62 27.85 -5.20 11.22
CA ALA A 62 28.52 -5.56 9.97
C ALA A 62 29.80 -4.72 9.76
N GLY A 63 29.77 -3.42 10.07
CA GLY A 63 30.95 -2.55 10.01
C GLY A 63 32.06 -2.99 10.97
N ASP A 64 31.71 -3.31 12.21
CA ASP A 64 32.66 -3.84 13.19
C ASP A 64 33.30 -5.16 12.71
N ALA A 65 32.47 -6.08 12.22
CA ALA A 65 32.90 -7.36 11.66
C ALA A 65 33.69 -7.23 10.33
N LEU A 66 33.55 -6.12 9.60
CA LEU A 66 34.38 -5.82 8.41
C LEU A 66 35.73 -5.22 8.78
N ILE A 67 35.80 -4.40 9.85
CA ILE A 67 37.02 -3.70 10.27
C ILE A 67 37.89 -4.58 11.17
N ARG A 68 37.29 -5.35 12.08
CA ARG A 68 37.97 -6.17 13.09
C ARG A 68 37.88 -7.67 12.84
N GLY A 69 37.06 -8.10 11.89
CA GLY A 69 36.83 -9.52 11.64
C GLY A 69 37.97 -10.17 10.88
N GLU A 70 38.54 -11.23 11.46
CA GLU A 70 39.58 -12.03 10.82
C GLU A 70 38.98 -13.12 9.92
N GLY A 71 39.75 -13.52 8.90
CA GLY A 71 39.44 -14.62 7.98
C GLY A 71 38.11 -14.43 7.25
N ARG A 72 37.13 -15.29 7.59
CA ARG A 72 35.80 -15.38 6.94
C ARG A 72 34.72 -14.50 7.58
N THR A 73 35.03 -13.86 8.71
CA THR A 73 34.08 -13.02 9.46
C THR A 73 33.49 -11.86 8.63
N PRO A 74 34.27 -11.11 7.82
CA PRO A 74 33.73 -10.04 6.97
C PRO A 74 32.74 -10.55 5.92
N TRP A 75 33.00 -11.71 5.33
CA TRP A 75 32.14 -12.33 4.31
C TRP A 75 30.80 -12.79 4.91
N LEU A 76 30.82 -13.41 6.09
CA LEU A 76 29.61 -13.79 6.82
C LEU A 76 28.80 -12.55 7.25
N ALA A 77 29.46 -11.46 7.64
CA ALA A 77 28.80 -10.21 7.97
C ALA A 77 28.10 -9.57 6.75
N LEU A 78 28.78 -9.54 5.59
CA LEU A 78 28.20 -9.03 4.35
C LEU A 78 27.01 -9.90 3.89
N ALA A 79 27.15 -11.23 3.94
CA ALA A 79 26.08 -12.19 3.66
C ALA A 79 24.86 -11.98 4.57
N GLY A 80 25.11 -11.84 5.88
CA GLY A 80 24.10 -11.53 6.87
C GLY A 80 23.39 -10.19 6.62
N LEU A 81 24.11 -9.17 6.13
CA LEU A 81 23.52 -7.86 5.81
C LEU A 81 22.64 -7.93 4.54
N VAL A 82 23.07 -8.63 3.50
CA VAL A 82 22.26 -8.87 2.28
C VAL A 82 20.98 -9.65 2.60
N LEU A 83 21.02 -10.57 3.58
CA LEU A 83 19.84 -11.28 4.08
C LEU A 83 18.95 -10.39 4.97
N ALA A 84 19.54 -9.71 5.95
CA ALA A 84 18.80 -9.02 7.02
C ALA A 84 18.13 -7.73 6.54
N VAL A 85 18.80 -6.90 5.73
CA VAL A 85 18.26 -5.62 5.27
C VAL A 85 16.91 -5.74 4.53
N PRO A 86 16.75 -6.58 3.49
CA PRO A 86 15.46 -6.71 2.80
C PRO A 86 14.36 -7.25 3.73
N LEU A 87 14.71 -8.16 4.67
CA LEU A 87 13.76 -8.68 5.65
C LEU A 87 13.32 -7.60 6.65
N ILE A 88 14.25 -6.84 7.24
CA ILE A 88 13.93 -5.72 8.13
C ILE A 88 13.02 -4.73 7.41
N VAL A 89 13.38 -4.27 6.20
CA VAL A 89 12.56 -3.35 5.38
C VAL A 89 11.17 -3.94 5.13
N ALA A 90 11.07 -5.21 4.74
CA ALA A 90 9.82 -5.87 4.44
C ALA A 90 8.87 -6.00 5.64
N PHE A 91 9.39 -6.26 6.83
CA PHE A 91 8.57 -6.44 8.04
C PHE A 91 8.31 -5.15 8.83
N THR A 92 9.12 -4.10 8.67
CA THR A 92 9.04 -2.89 9.51
C THR A 92 8.61 -1.62 8.76
N ILE A 93 9.04 -1.44 7.50
CA ILE A 93 8.83 -0.21 6.72
C ILE A 93 7.78 -0.42 5.62
N ARG A 94 7.79 -1.60 4.97
CA ARG A 94 6.92 -1.95 3.83
C ARG A 94 5.44 -2.20 4.16
N PRO A 95 5.04 -2.71 5.35
CA PRO A 95 3.62 -2.99 5.63
C PRO A 95 2.80 -1.70 5.68
N ALA A 96 1.83 -1.57 4.78
CA ALA A 96 0.92 -0.43 4.74
C ALA A 96 -0.39 -0.79 4.04
N VAL A 97 -1.52 -0.32 4.59
CA VAL A 97 -2.83 -0.36 3.93
C VAL A 97 -3.14 1.05 3.43
N TYR A 98 -3.58 1.13 2.18
CA TYR A 98 -4.00 2.34 1.49
C TYR A 98 -5.45 2.13 1.05
N ALA A 99 -6.36 2.90 1.63
CA ALA A 99 -7.75 2.95 1.20
C ALA A 99 -7.95 4.20 0.33
N ASN A 100 -8.31 3.98 -0.93
CA ASN A 100 -8.62 5.02 -1.92
C ASN A 100 -10.13 4.95 -2.27
N ASP A 101 -10.68 5.95 -2.93
CA ASP A 101 -12.10 5.96 -3.36
C ASP A 101 -12.45 4.78 -4.28
N ASN A 102 -11.50 4.32 -5.08
CA ASN A 102 -11.69 3.27 -6.08
C ASN A 102 -11.30 1.85 -5.59
N ARG A 103 -10.36 1.73 -4.64
CA ARG A 103 -9.70 0.45 -4.35
C ARG A 103 -9.00 0.42 -3.00
N LEU A 104 -8.96 -0.77 -2.41
CA LEU A 104 -8.15 -1.10 -1.24
C LEU A 104 -6.81 -1.71 -1.70
N ARG A 105 -5.69 -1.07 -1.39
CA ARG A 105 -4.33 -1.57 -1.66
C ARG A 105 -3.66 -2.00 -0.36
N ILE A 106 -3.36 -3.29 -0.24
CA ILE A 106 -2.75 -3.93 0.93
C ILE A 106 -1.31 -4.29 0.58
N ARG A 107 -0.31 -3.58 1.15
CA ARG A 107 1.10 -3.97 1.08
C ARG A 107 1.45 -4.79 2.33
N ASN A 108 1.76 -6.06 2.12
CA ASN A 108 2.33 -6.99 3.11
C ASN A 108 3.82 -7.20 2.81
N PRO A 109 4.62 -7.80 3.73
CA PRO A 109 6.07 -7.94 3.58
C PRO A 109 6.53 -8.47 2.21
N PHE A 110 5.95 -9.57 1.74
CA PHE A 110 6.33 -10.23 0.48
C PHE A 110 5.31 -10.11 -0.67
N ARG A 111 4.16 -9.48 -0.45
CA ARG A 111 3.09 -9.37 -1.45
C ARG A 111 2.33 -8.05 -1.35
N SER A 112 1.98 -7.47 -2.50
CA SER A 112 1.04 -6.35 -2.61
C SER A 112 -0.25 -6.87 -3.23
N ILE A 113 -1.39 -6.57 -2.63
CA ILE A 113 -2.72 -6.99 -3.09
C ILE A 113 -3.53 -5.73 -3.38
N THR A 114 -4.20 -5.67 -4.53
CA THR A 114 -5.12 -4.59 -4.90
C THR A 114 -6.50 -5.19 -5.08
N LEU A 115 -7.46 -4.71 -4.29
CA LEU A 115 -8.86 -5.15 -4.29
C LEU A 115 -9.74 -3.94 -4.66
N PRO A 116 -10.36 -3.90 -5.85
CA PRO A 116 -11.42 -2.95 -6.16
C PRO A 116 -12.58 -3.14 -5.18
N TRP A 117 -13.25 -2.08 -4.73
CA TRP A 117 -14.26 -2.21 -3.66
C TRP A 117 -15.42 -3.14 -4.02
N ALA A 118 -15.83 -3.21 -5.30
CA ALA A 118 -16.85 -4.15 -5.75
C ALA A 118 -16.47 -5.63 -5.55
N SER A 119 -15.15 -5.95 -5.55
CA SER A 119 -14.66 -7.29 -5.28
C SER A 119 -14.66 -7.67 -3.80
N VAL A 120 -14.82 -6.70 -2.89
CA VAL A 120 -14.82 -6.92 -1.43
C VAL A 120 -16.21 -7.37 -0.98
N ALA A 121 -16.29 -8.51 -0.30
CA ALA A 121 -17.52 -9.04 0.28
C ALA A 121 -17.65 -8.71 1.77
N ASP A 122 -16.55 -8.84 2.53
CA ASP A 122 -16.54 -8.54 3.96
C ASP A 122 -15.13 -8.21 4.46
N ILE A 123 -15.03 -7.46 5.56
CA ILE A 123 -13.80 -7.12 6.26
C ILE A 123 -13.99 -7.47 7.74
N ARG A 124 -13.09 -8.28 8.30
CA ARG A 124 -13.18 -8.80 9.67
C ARG A 124 -11.89 -8.56 10.47
N ALA A 125 -12.05 -8.18 11.74
CA ALA A 125 -10.98 -8.14 12.73
C ALA A 125 -11.11 -9.33 13.71
N GLY A 126 -10.65 -10.51 13.28
CA GLY A 126 -10.65 -11.73 14.10
C GLY A 126 -9.46 -11.75 15.06
N TYR A 127 -8.58 -12.74 14.88
CA TYR A 127 -7.21 -12.73 15.44
C TYR A 127 -6.20 -12.06 14.52
N SER A 128 -6.56 -11.83 13.25
CA SER A 128 -5.87 -10.94 12.32
C SER A 128 -6.93 -10.13 11.55
N SER A 129 -6.52 -9.04 10.91
CA SER A 129 -7.41 -8.30 10.00
C SER A 129 -7.44 -9.01 8.64
N GLU A 130 -8.62 -9.45 8.21
CA GLU A 130 -8.81 -10.23 6.98
C GLU A 130 -9.89 -9.59 6.11
N VAL A 131 -9.64 -9.53 4.79
CA VAL A 131 -10.62 -9.16 3.76
C VAL A 131 -11.02 -10.41 2.99
N PHE A 132 -12.32 -10.56 2.77
CA PHE A 132 -12.94 -11.61 1.97
C PHE A 132 -13.40 -11.00 0.64
N THR A 133 -13.12 -11.65 -0.48
CA THR A 133 -13.69 -11.27 -1.78
C THR A 133 -15.00 -11.98 -2.07
N GLN A 134 -15.76 -11.45 -3.02
CA GLN A 134 -16.99 -12.09 -3.53
C GLN A 134 -16.73 -13.52 -4.03
N ASP A 135 -15.54 -13.76 -4.59
CA ASP A 135 -15.07 -15.09 -5.06
C ASP A 135 -14.65 -16.04 -3.92
N GLY A 136 -14.90 -15.67 -2.65
CA GLY A 136 -14.55 -16.46 -1.48
C GLY A 136 -13.06 -16.47 -1.10
N SER A 137 -12.21 -15.70 -1.80
CA SER A 137 -10.78 -15.60 -1.48
C SER A 137 -10.53 -14.76 -0.23
N LYS A 138 -9.57 -15.16 0.60
CA LYS A 138 -9.21 -14.44 1.84
C LYS A 138 -7.81 -13.82 1.77
N TYR A 139 -7.71 -12.57 2.21
CA TYR A 139 -6.47 -11.80 2.20
C TYR A 139 -6.20 -11.18 3.59
N GLN A 140 -5.08 -11.56 4.21
CA GLN A 140 -4.64 -11.00 5.50
C GLN A 140 -3.98 -9.63 5.33
N LEU A 141 -4.31 -8.69 6.21
CA LEU A 141 -3.78 -7.33 6.27
C LEU A 141 -2.74 -7.26 7.39
N TRP A 142 -1.45 -7.28 7.04
CA TRP A 142 -0.37 -7.27 8.03
C TRP A 142 -0.12 -5.89 8.65
N ALA A 143 -0.56 -4.81 7.99
CA ALA A 143 -0.29 -3.45 8.45
C ALA A 143 -1.25 -2.92 9.53
N VAL A 144 -2.35 -3.63 9.81
CA VAL A 144 -3.33 -3.23 10.83
C VAL A 144 -2.99 -3.97 12.15
N PRO A 145 -2.40 -3.30 13.15
CA PRO A 145 -1.95 -3.97 14.36
C PRO A 145 -3.15 -4.39 15.23
N VAL A 146 -3.46 -5.69 15.25
CA VAL A 146 -4.39 -6.33 16.19
C VAL A 146 -3.78 -6.38 17.59
N SER A 147 -3.82 -5.24 18.30
CA SER A 147 -3.16 -5.15 19.61
C SER A 147 -3.97 -5.84 20.72
N LEU A 148 -3.67 -7.13 20.94
CA LEU A 148 -4.29 -7.97 21.99
C LEU A 148 -4.24 -7.33 23.39
N ARG A 149 -3.19 -6.54 23.68
CA ARG A 149 -3.07 -5.75 24.93
C ARG A 149 -4.14 -4.65 25.04
N GLN A 150 -4.52 -4.00 23.94
CA GLN A 150 -5.59 -3.00 23.95
C GLN A 150 -6.96 -3.66 24.02
N ARG A 151 -7.20 -4.79 23.33
CA ARG A 151 -8.43 -5.59 23.56
C ARG A 151 -8.59 -6.02 25.03
N LYS A 152 -7.52 -6.48 25.69
CA LYS A 152 -7.55 -6.80 27.14
C LYS A 152 -7.80 -5.55 28.01
N ARG A 153 -7.40 -4.36 27.58
CA ARG A 153 -7.67 -3.08 28.27
C ARG A 153 -9.12 -2.61 28.05
N ALA A 154 -9.65 -2.75 26.83
CA ALA A 154 -11.03 -2.44 26.47
C ALA A 154 -12.03 -3.35 27.20
N ALA A 155 -11.81 -4.68 27.16
CA ALA A 155 -12.65 -5.64 27.88
C ALA A 155 -12.67 -5.38 29.40
N ARG A 156 -11.53 -4.96 29.98
CA ARG A 156 -11.44 -4.55 31.40
C ARG A 156 -12.10 -3.21 31.71
N ARG A 157 -12.38 -2.37 30.72
CA ARG A 157 -13.16 -1.13 30.89
C ARG A 157 -14.64 -1.42 30.75
N ALA A 158 -15.07 -2.09 29.68
CA ALA A 158 -16.45 -2.55 29.51
C ALA A 158 -16.97 -3.36 30.72
N ALA A 159 -16.13 -4.21 31.34
CA ALA A 159 -16.47 -4.94 32.56
C ALA A 159 -16.58 -4.08 33.84
N ARG A 160 -16.00 -2.86 33.86
CA ARG A 160 -16.19 -1.87 34.94
C ARG A 160 -17.41 -1.00 34.68
N ASP A 161 -17.62 -0.61 33.42
CA ASP A 161 -18.72 0.26 33.02
C ASP A 161 -20.07 -0.48 33.16
N GLY A 162 -20.12 -1.78 32.84
CA GLY A 162 -21.28 -2.66 33.10
C GLY A 162 -21.57 -2.92 34.59
N GLN A 163 -20.68 -2.51 35.50
CA GLN A 163 -20.91 -2.51 36.95
C GLN A 163 -21.35 -1.12 37.47
N GLY A 164 -21.29 -0.08 36.61
CA GLY A 164 -21.33 1.33 36.99
C GLY A 164 -22.59 2.12 36.60
N ASP A 165 -23.48 1.59 35.76
CA ASP A 165 -24.77 2.23 35.43
C ASP A 165 -25.99 1.36 35.85
N PRO A 166 -26.41 1.40 37.13
CA PRO A 166 -27.65 0.77 37.60
C PRO A 166 -28.94 1.51 37.20
N HIS A 167 -28.84 2.65 36.50
CA HIS A 167 -29.96 3.59 36.34
C HIS A 167 -30.27 4.00 34.90
N GLY A 168 -29.53 3.48 33.91
CA GLY A 168 -29.86 3.59 32.48
C GLY A 168 -29.94 5.03 31.98
N ARG A 169 -29.16 5.94 32.57
CA ARG A 169 -29.18 7.38 32.23
C ARG A 169 -28.21 7.76 31.12
N THR A 170 -27.42 6.81 30.64
CA THR A 170 -26.52 7.00 29.50
C THR A 170 -27.34 7.18 28.22
N SER A 171 -27.27 8.36 27.60
CA SER A 171 -28.00 8.65 26.36
C SER A 171 -27.49 7.79 25.20
N VAL A 172 -28.36 7.48 24.23
CA VAL A 172 -27.99 6.64 23.07
C VAL A 172 -26.82 7.26 22.28
N THR A 173 -26.74 8.58 22.19
CA THR A 173 -25.62 9.29 21.56
C THR A 173 -24.33 9.20 22.36
N ALA A 174 -24.40 9.23 23.70
CA ALA A 174 -23.25 8.98 24.56
C ALA A 174 -22.79 7.52 24.48
N ASP A 175 -23.70 6.54 24.47
CA ASP A 175 -23.30 5.12 24.30
C ASP A 175 -22.71 4.85 22.92
N VAL A 176 -23.18 5.50 21.84
CA VAL A 176 -22.57 5.34 20.50
C VAL A 176 -21.16 5.95 20.46
N GLN A 177 -20.96 7.18 20.96
CA GLN A 177 -19.61 7.77 21.02
C GLN A 177 -18.68 7.00 21.97
N ASP A 178 -19.20 6.56 23.12
CA ASP A 178 -18.40 5.81 24.08
C ASP A 178 -18.13 4.37 23.60
N ARG A 179 -19.05 3.72 22.88
CA ARG A 179 -18.80 2.43 22.19
C ARG A 179 -17.73 2.56 21.10
N ALA A 180 -17.70 3.69 20.37
CA ALA A 180 -16.59 4.00 19.48
C ALA A 180 -15.29 4.15 20.30
N SER A 181 -15.30 4.91 21.41
CA SER A 181 -14.17 5.10 22.34
C SER A 181 -13.65 3.79 22.97
N ARG A 182 -14.56 2.84 23.24
CA ARG A 182 -14.33 1.51 23.83
C ARG A 182 -13.80 0.49 22.84
N SER A 183 -14.06 0.67 21.54
CA SER A 183 -13.56 -0.21 20.47
C SER A 183 -12.05 -0.07 20.32
N ALA A 184 -11.32 -1.16 20.02
CA ALA A 184 -9.90 -1.02 19.74
C ALA A 184 -9.70 -0.17 18.46
N PRO A 185 -8.61 0.61 18.32
CA PRO A 185 -8.34 1.38 17.11
C PRO A 185 -8.40 0.51 15.84
N THR A 186 -7.96 -0.75 15.94
CA THR A 186 -8.10 -1.79 14.90
C THR A 186 -9.55 -2.02 14.47
N ASP A 187 -10.46 -2.10 15.44
CA ASP A 187 -11.89 -2.40 15.21
C ASP A 187 -12.59 -1.16 14.62
N GLN A 188 -12.19 0.06 15.02
CA GLN A 188 -12.61 1.32 14.39
C GLN A 188 -12.16 1.40 12.91
N THR A 189 -10.88 1.13 12.63
CA THR A 189 -10.36 1.11 11.24
C THR A 189 -11.09 0.08 10.37
N VAL A 190 -11.44 -1.10 10.92
CA VAL A 190 -12.21 -2.11 10.17
C VAL A 190 -13.65 -1.66 9.93
N ALA A 191 -14.28 -0.95 10.87
CA ALA A 191 -15.60 -0.36 10.66
C ALA A 191 -15.58 0.71 9.55
N GLU A 192 -14.62 1.64 9.60
CA GLU A 192 -14.41 2.68 8.57
C GLU A 192 -14.15 2.06 7.18
N LEU A 193 -13.34 1.00 7.10
CA LEU A 193 -13.09 0.28 5.85
C LEU A 193 -14.33 -0.46 5.32
N ARG A 194 -15.22 -0.94 6.19
CA ARG A 194 -16.50 -1.55 5.77
C ARG A 194 -17.47 -0.48 5.24
N GLU A 195 -17.61 0.63 5.95
CA GLU A 195 -18.43 1.78 5.52
C GLU A 195 -17.97 2.29 4.14
N LEU A 196 -16.65 2.44 3.93
CA LEU A 196 -16.09 2.78 2.62
C LEU A 196 -16.38 1.73 1.54
N ALA A 197 -16.34 0.44 1.87
CA ALA A 197 -16.68 -0.63 0.92
C ALA A 197 -18.15 -0.54 0.49
N GLU A 198 -19.07 -0.40 1.45
CA GLU A 198 -20.52 -0.28 1.20
C GLU A 198 -20.84 0.98 0.37
N LEU A 199 -20.25 2.13 0.70
CA LEU A 199 -20.45 3.39 -0.02
C LEU A 199 -19.85 3.38 -1.44
N ARG A 200 -18.72 2.69 -1.66
CA ARG A 200 -17.97 2.75 -2.93
C ARG A 200 -18.21 1.57 -3.86
N ALA A 201 -18.79 0.45 -3.42
CA ALA A 201 -18.99 -0.75 -4.25
C ALA A 201 -19.76 -0.49 -5.58
N GLY A 202 -20.69 0.46 -5.60
CA GLY A 202 -21.44 0.84 -6.81
C GLY A 202 -20.71 1.80 -7.77
N THR A 203 -19.52 2.29 -7.42
CA THR A 203 -18.81 3.30 -8.22
C THR A 203 -18.19 2.65 -9.48
N PRO A 204 -18.25 3.28 -10.68
CA PRO A 204 -17.62 2.73 -11.89
C PRO A 204 -16.10 2.49 -11.72
N GLY A 205 -15.40 3.39 -11.03
CA GLY A 205 -13.98 3.24 -10.73
C GLY A 205 -13.64 2.17 -9.70
N ALA A 206 -14.64 1.59 -9.03
CA ALA A 206 -14.49 0.56 -8.01
C ALA A 206 -14.69 -0.88 -8.52
N GLN A 207 -14.95 -1.05 -9.82
CA GLN A 207 -15.12 -2.34 -10.47
C GLN A 207 -13.79 -2.99 -10.86
N GLY A 208 -13.77 -4.32 -10.95
CA GLY A 208 -12.64 -5.10 -11.48
C GLY A 208 -12.15 -6.21 -10.56
N GLU A 209 -11.17 -6.97 -11.05
CA GLU A 209 -10.67 -8.17 -10.39
C GLU A 209 -9.59 -7.89 -9.32
N PRO A 210 -9.53 -8.72 -8.26
CA PRO A 210 -8.39 -8.79 -7.33
C PRO A 210 -7.05 -9.02 -8.04
N ARG A 211 -6.04 -8.17 -7.76
CA ARG A 211 -4.68 -8.32 -8.31
C ARG A 211 -3.65 -8.55 -7.20
N VAL A 212 -2.89 -9.64 -7.30
CA VAL A 212 -1.77 -9.95 -6.39
C VAL A 212 -0.43 -9.79 -7.11
N ARG A 213 0.51 -9.07 -6.50
CA ARG A 213 1.88 -8.86 -6.99
C ARG A 213 2.90 -9.28 -5.93
N TRP A 214 3.82 -10.16 -6.28
CA TRP A 214 4.92 -10.57 -5.42
C TRP A 214 6.01 -9.49 -5.33
N ALA A 215 6.70 -9.47 -4.19
CA ALA A 215 7.77 -8.53 -3.89
C ALA A 215 9.14 -9.09 -4.28
N TYR A 216 9.39 -9.31 -5.57
CA TYR A 216 10.67 -9.88 -6.02
C TYR A 216 11.88 -9.01 -5.65
N GLU A 217 11.68 -7.70 -5.47
CA GLU A 217 12.67 -6.75 -4.96
C GLU A 217 13.09 -7.01 -3.50
N ILE A 218 12.28 -7.76 -2.73
CA ILE A 218 12.61 -8.23 -1.37
C ILE A 218 13.06 -9.69 -1.42
N ILE A 219 12.30 -10.54 -2.11
CA ILE A 219 12.48 -12.00 -2.12
C ILE A 219 13.81 -12.37 -2.78
N GLY A 220 14.18 -11.71 -3.89
CA GLY A 220 15.44 -11.97 -4.59
C GLY A 220 16.67 -11.72 -3.71
N PRO A 221 16.87 -10.50 -3.18
CA PRO A 221 17.98 -10.21 -2.27
C PRO A 221 17.98 -11.06 -1.01
N ALA A 222 16.82 -11.31 -0.39
CA ALA A 222 16.74 -12.16 0.81
C ALA A 222 17.13 -13.62 0.50
N ALA A 223 16.65 -14.20 -0.62
CA ALA A 223 17.01 -15.55 -1.03
C ALA A 223 18.49 -15.67 -1.41
N ALA A 224 19.04 -14.69 -2.12
CA ALA A 224 20.46 -14.63 -2.46
C ALA A 224 21.34 -14.52 -1.21
N GLY A 225 20.99 -13.63 -0.27
CA GLY A 225 21.68 -13.50 1.01
C GLY A 225 21.62 -14.78 1.85
N LEU A 226 20.46 -15.45 1.91
CA LEU A 226 20.30 -16.73 2.59
C LEU A 226 21.19 -17.81 1.99
N LEU A 227 21.17 -17.96 0.66
CA LEU A 227 21.95 -18.97 -0.04
C LEU A 227 23.46 -18.73 0.13
N LEU A 228 23.91 -17.48 0.03
CA LEU A 228 25.32 -17.11 0.23
C LEU A 228 25.76 -17.35 1.68
N PHE A 229 24.91 -17.01 2.67
CA PHE A 229 25.18 -17.27 4.08
C PHE A 229 25.27 -18.79 4.39
N VAL A 230 24.36 -19.59 3.84
CA VAL A 230 24.38 -21.06 3.99
C VAL A 230 25.62 -21.68 3.34
N ILE A 231 26.02 -21.22 2.15
CA ILE A 231 27.26 -21.70 1.50
C ILE A 231 28.47 -21.40 2.39
N LEU A 232 28.65 -20.16 2.85
CA LEU A 232 29.78 -19.78 3.69
C LEU A 232 29.86 -20.56 5.03
N LEU A 233 28.71 -20.95 5.59
CA LEU A 233 28.65 -21.82 6.77
C LEU A 233 28.94 -23.29 6.46
N ALA A 234 28.58 -23.78 5.28
CA ALA A 234 28.77 -25.18 4.89
C ALA A 234 30.19 -25.46 4.35
N THR A 235 30.85 -24.47 3.76
CA THR A 235 32.18 -24.64 3.13
C THR A 235 33.37 -24.30 4.04
N GLY A 236 33.15 -23.96 5.32
CA GLY A 236 34.19 -23.48 6.21
C GLY A 236 34.16 -24.06 7.61
#